data_AF-A0A955E4Y9-F1
#
_entry.id   AF-A0A955E4Y9-F1
#
_cell.length_a   1.000
_cell.length_b   1.000
_cell.length_c   1.000
_cell.angle_alpha   90.00
_cell.angle_beta   90.00
_cell.angle_gamma   90.00
#
_symmetry.space_group_name_H-M   'P 1'
#
loop_
_entity.id
_entity.type
_entity.pdbx_description
1 polymer ?
#
loop_
_entity_poly.entity_id
_entity_poly.type
_entity_poly.pdbx_seq_one_letter_code
_entity_poly.pdbx_strand_id
1 'polypeptide(L)'
;MPTRVQTREQTRINASGAFTLIELLVVIAIIALLIGILLPALGSARMTARDVLCKSNQKQVALATHTYAADYKGKFPPVLSSGNFVIDPENGKINMIWYDVNRIG
;
A
#
# COMPACT_ATOMS: atom_id res chain seq x y z
N MET A 1 74.16 -18.32 -49.03
CA MET A 1 72.93 -18.95 -49.57
C MET A 1 72.14 -19.56 -48.41
N PRO A 2 70.80 -19.48 -48.42
CA PRO A 2 70.01 -18.46 -47.71
C PRO A 2 69.75 -18.78 -46.23
N THR A 3 69.68 -17.72 -45.42
CA THR A 3 69.24 -17.72 -44.02
C THR A 3 67.70 -17.72 -43.96
N ARG A 4 67.13 -18.68 -43.23
CA ARG A 4 65.68 -18.86 -43.01
C ARG A 4 65.13 -17.72 -42.15
N VAL A 5 64.35 -16.82 -42.75
CA VAL A 5 63.59 -15.79 -42.02
C VAL A 5 62.48 -16.50 -41.25
N GLN A 6 62.48 -16.40 -39.92
CA GLN A 6 61.38 -16.86 -39.08
C GLN A 6 60.36 -15.73 -38.94
N THR A 7 59.19 -15.87 -39.58
CA THR A 7 58.04 -15.00 -39.38
C THR A 7 57.49 -15.27 -37.97
N ARG A 8 57.71 -14.36 -37.02
CA ARG A 8 57.06 -14.45 -35.70
C ARG A 8 55.58 -14.08 -35.85
N GLU A 9 54.73 -15.08 -35.78
CA GLU A 9 53.28 -14.91 -35.68
C GLU A 9 52.95 -14.25 -34.33
N GLN A 10 52.68 -12.94 -34.35
CA GLN A 10 52.28 -12.19 -33.16
C GLN A 10 50.79 -12.45 -32.91
N THR A 11 50.47 -13.46 -32.12
CA THR A 11 49.13 -13.66 -31.58
C THR A 11 48.83 -12.48 -30.64
N ARG A 12 48.10 -11.47 -31.14
CA ARG A 12 47.61 -10.37 -30.30
C ARG A 12 46.64 -10.97 -29.30
N ILE A 13 47.09 -11.17 -28.07
CA ILE A 13 46.18 -11.49 -26.97
C ILE A 13 45.32 -10.25 -26.78
N ASN A 14 44.05 -10.34 -27.20
CA ASN A 14 43.06 -9.31 -26.90
C ASN A 14 42.97 -9.22 -25.37
N ALA A 15 43.61 -8.21 -24.80
CA ALA A 15 43.45 -7.86 -23.40
C ALA A 15 42.02 -7.35 -23.22
N SER A 16 41.09 -8.27 -22.96
CA SER A 16 39.79 -7.96 -22.42
C SER A 16 40.01 -7.16 -21.13
N GLY A 17 39.63 -5.88 -21.13
CA GLY A 17 39.89 -4.96 -20.02
C GLY A 17 39.39 -5.52 -18.70
N ALA A 18 40.27 -5.60 -17.71
CA ALA A 18 39.88 -5.88 -16.33
C ALA A 18 39.17 -4.64 -15.77
N PHE A 19 37.98 -4.82 -15.19
CA PHE A 19 37.24 -3.74 -14.52
C PHE A 19 38.09 -3.15 -13.40
N THR A 20 38.16 -1.83 -13.37
CA THR A 20 38.88 -1.13 -12.31
C THR A 20 37.99 -1.09 -11.05
N LEU A 21 38.59 -1.21 -9.86
CA LEU A 21 37.83 -1.11 -8.60
C LEU A 21 37.05 0.20 -8.49
N ILE A 22 37.56 1.27 -9.11
CA ILE A 22 36.92 2.59 -9.12
C ILE A 22 35.63 2.62 -9.94
N GLU A 23 35.55 1.88 -11.05
CA GLU A 23 34.33 1.78 -11.87
C GLU A 23 33.19 1.12 -11.10
N LEU A 24 33.47 0.08 -10.31
CA LEU A 24 32.45 -0.53 -9.45
C LEU A 24 32.11 0.35 -8.25
N LEU A 25 33.10 1.04 -7.67
CA LEU A 25 32.92 1.88 -6.49
C LEU A 25 32.04 3.10 -6.75
N VAL A 26 32.20 3.78 -7.90
CA VAL A 26 31.37 4.94 -8.24
C VAL A 26 29.91 4.54 -8.46
N VAL A 27 29.65 3.35 -9.02
CA VAL A 27 28.30 2.86 -9.30
C VAL A 27 27.54 2.61 -8.00
N ILE A 28 28.14 1.88 -7.05
CA ILE A 28 27.49 1.64 -5.76
C ILE A 28 27.29 2.93 -4.97
N ALA A 29 28.18 3.91 -5.11
CA ALA A 29 28.04 5.22 -4.47
C ALA A 29 26.81 5.98 -4.99
N ILE A 30 26.59 5.97 -6.31
CA ILE A 30 25.41 6.60 -6.92
C ILE A 30 24.13 5.85 -6.51
N ILE A 31 24.14 4.51 -6.53
CA ILE A 31 22.97 3.71 -6.10
C ILE A 31 22.61 4.00 -4.63
N ALA A 32 23.59 4.07 -3.74
CA ALA A 32 23.38 4.37 -2.33
C ALA A 32 22.77 5.76 -2.12
N LEU A 33 23.24 6.77 -2.87
CA LEU A 33 22.66 8.12 -2.84
C LEU A 33 21.20 8.12 -3.29
N LEU A 34 20.88 7.46 -4.41
CA LEU A 34 19.51 7.38 -4.92
C LEU A 34 18.60 6.66 -3.92
N ILE A 35 19.00 5.50 -3.41
CA ILE A 35 18.23 4.73 -2.41
C ILE A 35 18.03 5.56 -1.13
N GLY A 36 19.04 6.32 -0.71
CA GLY A 36 18.95 7.20 0.46
C GLY A 36 17.83 8.24 0.36
N ILE A 37 17.51 8.72 -0.85
CA ILE A 37 16.40 9.65 -1.09
C ILE A 37 15.08 8.88 -1.31
N LEU A 38 15.11 7.70 -1.93
CA LEU A 38 13.91 6.93 -2.26
C LEU A 38 13.27 6.25 -1.03
N LEU A 39 14.05 5.67 -0.11
CA LEU A 39 13.52 4.95 1.06
C LEU A 39 12.62 5.80 1.97
N PRO A 40 13.01 7.01 2.40
CA PRO A 40 12.14 7.85 3.23
C PRO A 40 10.87 8.28 2.48
N ALA A 41 10.99 8.61 1.19
CA ALA A 41 9.84 8.97 0.36
C ALA A 41 8.85 7.80 0.21
N LEU A 42 9.35 6.58 0.01
CA LEU A 42 8.55 5.36 -0.13
C LEU A 42 7.77 5.03 1.16
N GLY A 43 8.38 5.24 2.32
CA GLY A 43 7.71 5.07 3.62
C GLY A 43 6.50 5.99 3.76
N SER A 44 6.67 7.28 3.48
CA SER A 44 5.59 8.27 3.51
C SER A 44 4.48 7.94 2.50
N ALA A 45 4.84 7.62 1.26
CA ALA A 45 3.89 7.24 0.21
C ALA A 45 3.05 6.02 0.61
N ARG A 46 3.65 5.02 1.27
CA ARG A 46 2.93 3.84 1.76
C ARG A 46 1.90 4.20 2.83
N MET A 47 2.23 5.08 3.76
CA MET A 47 1.29 5.53 4.79
C MET A 47 0.13 6.30 4.17
N THR A 48 0.39 7.23 3.26
CA THR A 48 -0.65 7.96 2.51
C THR A 48 -1.53 6.99 1.73
N ALA A 49 -0.97 5.98 1.07
CA ALA A 49 -1.75 4.97 0.36
C ALA A 49 -2.69 4.20 1.30
N ARG A 50 -2.24 3.84 2.51
CA ARG A 50 -3.09 3.17 3.50
C ARG A 50 -4.22 4.07 4.00
N ASP A 51 -3.93 5.34 4.22
CA ASP A 51 -4.94 6.34 4.61
C ASP A 51 -6.01 6.52 3.51
N VAL A 52 -5.59 6.64 2.24
CA VAL A 52 -6.51 6.71 1.09
C VAL A 52 -7.40 5.48 1.00
N LEU A 53 -6.85 4.27 1.19
CA LEU A 53 -7.63 3.04 1.21
C LEU A 53 -8.63 3.01 2.36
N CYS A 54 -8.21 3.40 3.57
CA CYS A 54 -9.09 3.47 4.74
C CYS A 54 -10.26 4.43 4.50
N LYS A 55 -9.97 5.65 3.99
CA LYS A 55 -10.98 6.64 3.64
C LYS A 55 -11.95 6.14 2.57
N SER A 56 -11.45 5.43 1.56
CA SER A 56 -12.30 4.82 0.53
C SER A 56 -13.24 3.76 1.12
N ASN A 57 -12.75 2.91 2.02
CA ASN A 57 -13.57 1.91 2.69
C ASN A 57 -14.64 2.57 3.58
N GLN A 58 -14.29 3.62 4.33
CA GLN A 58 -15.25 4.37 5.13
C GLN A 58 -16.34 5.02 4.27
N LYS A 59 -15.97 5.61 3.13
CA LYS A 59 -16.95 6.15 2.17
C LYS A 59 -17.90 5.07 1.65
N GLN A 60 -17.40 3.88 1.34
CA GLN A 60 -18.23 2.75 0.90
C GLN A 60 -19.19 2.28 2.00
N VAL A 61 -18.74 2.20 3.25
CA VAL A 61 -19.60 1.86 4.39
C VAL A 61 -20.67 2.92 4.61
N ALA A 62 -20.31 4.20 4.61
CA ALA A 62 -21.26 5.30 4.76
C ALA A 62 -22.30 5.32 3.63
N LEU A 63 -21.87 5.07 2.39
CA LEU A 63 -22.79 4.95 1.27
C LEU A 63 -23.77 3.79 1.48
N ALA A 64 -23.26 2.62 1.88
CA ALA A 64 -24.10 1.45 2.13
C ALA A 64 -25.13 1.70 3.25
N THR A 65 -24.74 2.37 4.34
CA THR A 65 -25.65 2.71 5.43
C THR A 65 -26.71 3.73 5.01
N HIS A 66 -26.34 4.73 4.21
CA HIS A 66 -27.29 5.69 3.66
C HIS A 66 -28.28 5.05 2.68
N THR A 67 -27.81 4.20 1.77
CA THR A 67 -28.68 3.45 0.85
C THR A 67 -29.66 2.57 1.61
N TYR A 68 -29.19 1.85 2.65
CA TYR A 68 -30.07 1.06 3.50
C TYR A 68 -31.13 1.93 4.19
N ALA A 69 -30.74 3.06 4.79
CA ALA A 69 -31.69 3.93 5.47
C ALA A 69 -32.74 4.49 4.51
N ALA A 70 -32.38 4.79 3.26
CA ALA A 70 -33.33 5.24 2.23
C ALA A 70 -34.41 4.17 1.95
N ASP A 71 -34.01 2.90 1.88
CA ASP A 71 -34.92 1.79 1.61
C ASP A 71 -35.77 1.40 2.84
N TYR A 72 -35.24 1.58 4.06
CA TYR A 72 -35.85 1.13 5.32
C TYR A 72 -36.39 2.27 6.19
N LYS A 73 -37.09 3.24 5.59
CA LYS A 73 -37.81 4.34 6.30
C LYS A 73 -36.93 5.14 7.28
N GLY A 74 -35.67 5.39 6.92
CA GLY A 74 -34.72 6.15 7.74
C GLY A 74 -34.08 5.36 8.89
N LYS A 75 -34.26 4.04 8.94
CA LYS A 75 -33.63 3.18 9.95
C LYS A 75 -32.25 2.71 9.48
N PHE A 76 -31.25 2.82 10.36
CA PHE A 76 -29.91 2.30 10.06
C PHE A 76 -29.83 0.78 10.23
N PRO A 77 -28.82 0.11 9.62
CA PRO A 77 -28.61 -1.33 9.77
C PRO A 77 -28.51 -1.74 11.26
N PRO A 78 -29.14 -2.85 11.67
CA PRO A 78 -29.09 -3.30 13.05
C PRO A 78 -27.67 -3.71 13.45
N VAL A 79 -27.19 -3.18 14.56
CA VAL A 79 -25.99 -3.72 15.21
C VAL A 79 -26.39 -5.01 15.91
N LEU A 80 -25.65 -6.10 15.71
CA LEU A 80 -25.81 -7.30 16.53
C LEU A 80 -25.10 -7.06 17.87
N SER A 81 -25.77 -6.36 18.79
CA SER A 81 -25.28 -6.17 20.15
C SER A 81 -26.27 -6.78 21.13
N SER A 82 -25.74 -7.57 22.07
CA SER A 82 -26.49 -8.29 23.10
C SER A 82 -27.29 -7.36 24.05
N GLY A 83 -27.15 -6.03 23.92
CA GLY A 83 -27.85 -5.03 24.72
C GLY A 83 -28.86 -4.16 23.95
N ASN A 84 -29.19 -4.46 22.69
CA ASN A 84 -30.14 -3.66 21.88
C ASN A 84 -31.62 -3.89 22.25
N PHE A 85 -31.86 -4.30 23.48
CA PHE A 85 -33.14 -4.71 23.98
C PHE A 85 -33.56 -3.81 25.16
N VAL A 86 -34.70 -3.10 25.05
CA VAL A 86 -35.27 -2.27 26.12
C VAL A 86 -36.59 -2.86 26.59
N ILE A 87 -36.69 -3.11 27.90
CA ILE A 87 -37.94 -3.47 28.55
C ILE A 87 -38.82 -2.24 28.59
N ASP A 88 -39.98 -2.30 27.94
CA ASP A 88 -41.00 -1.27 28.05
C ASP A 88 -41.49 -1.17 29.51
N PRO A 89 -41.39 0.01 30.15
CA PRO A 89 -41.80 0.16 31.55
C PRO A 89 -43.31 0.04 31.76
N GLU A 90 -44.11 0.24 30.71
CA GLU A 90 -45.58 0.24 30.80
C GLU A 90 -46.21 -1.15 30.68
N ASN A 91 -45.58 -2.07 29.95
CA ASN A 91 -46.16 -3.36 29.61
C ASN A 91 -45.17 -4.54 29.75
N GLY A 92 -43.92 -4.27 30.16
CA GLY A 92 -42.87 -5.28 30.38
C GLY A 92 -42.37 -5.98 29.12
N LYS A 93 -42.75 -5.50 27.93
CA LYS A 93 -42.43 -6.18 26.67
C LYS A 93 -41.02 -5.93 26.21
N ILE A 94 -40.56 -6.89 25.40
CA ILE A 94 -39.23 -6.89 24.84
C ILE A 94 -39.21 -6.18 23.47
N ASN A 95 -38.79 -4.92 23.38
CA ASN A 95 -38.57 -4.21 22.11
C ASN A 95 -37.09 -4.09 21.70
N MET A 96 -36.85 -4.38 20.41
CA MET A 96 -35.57 -4.14 19.77
C MET A 96 -35.43 -2.65 19.43
N ILE A 97 -34.39 -2.00 19.95
CA ILE A 97 -34.12 -0.60 19.63
C ILE A 97 -33.53 -0.53 18.22
N TRP A 98 -34.26 0.09 17.31
CA TRP A 98 -33.71 0.50 16.03
C TRP A 98 -33.04 1.88 16.18
N TYR A 99 -31.85 2.05 15.61
CA TYR A 99 -31.23 3.37 15.48
C TYR A 99 -32.00 4.15 14.39
N ASP A 100 -32.92 5.01 14.83
CA ASP A 100 -33.70 5.92 13.98
C ASP A 100 -32.95 7.26 13.84
N VAL A 101 -32.87 7.77 12.60
CA VAL A 101 -32.23 9.06 12.31
C VAL A 101 -32.91 10.25 12.99
N ASN A 102 -34.17 10.12 13.41
CA ASN A 102 -34.90 11.19 14.13
C ASN A 102 -34.56 11.27 15.62
N ARG A 103 -33.69 10.40 16.13
CA ARG A 103 -33.24 10.40 17.55
C ARG A 103 -31.91 11.12 17.77
N ILE A 104 -31.19 11.40 16.69
CA ILE A 104 -29.95 12.19 16.67
C ILE A 104 -30.30 13.61 16.20
N GLY A 105 -30.89 14.37 17.11
CA GLY A 105 -30.96 15.84 17.00
C GLY A 105 -29.65 16.45 17.43
#